data_AF-A0A4P5S0M7-F1
#
_entry.id   AF-A0A4P5S0M7-F1
#
_cell.length_a   1.000
_cell.length_b   1.000
_cell.length_c   1.000
_cell.angle_alpha   90.00
_cell.angle_beta   90.00
_cell.angle_gamma   90.00
#
_symmetry.space_group_name_H-M   'P 1'
#
loop_
_entity.id
_entity.type
_entity.pdbx_description
1 polymer ?
#
loop_
_entity_poly.entity_id
_entity_poly.type
_entity_poly.pdbx_seq_one_letter_code
_entity_poly.pdbx_strand_id
1 'polypeptide(L)'
;MPEIGMSIATQAEVSAMVTRYQKLLSAAPLAIESDLEVLTNLLKKSAQVDPSDPKSIQEVADLAYAANKSALAVSAWTKDTCAVDISLGVNIDPPRVAPPTTIAPTTTVPMTVPLATTTTTVP
;
A
#
# COMPACT_ATOMS: atom_id res chain seq x y z
N MET A 1 37.04 2.63 6.17
CA MET A 1 35.67 3.03 5.83
C MET A 1 34.72 2.20 6.69
N PRO A 2 34.38 2.65 7.90
CA PRO A 2 33.68 1.81 8.88
C PRO A 2 32.17 2.12 8.86
N GLU A 3 31.44 1.45 7.95
CA GLU A 3 29.98 1.35 7.98
C GLU A 3 29.52 -0.11 7.70
N ILE A 4 30.42 -1.08 7.87
CA ILE A 4 30.06 -2.52 7.91
C ILE A 4 29.71 -2.89 9.36
N GLY A 5 28.79 -2.11 9.94
CA GLY A 5 28.32 -2.22 11.32
C GLY A 5 26.80 -2.20 11.42
N MET A 6 26.08 -2.44 10.32
CA MET A 6 24.66 -2.72 10.41
C MET A 6 24.50 -3.94 11.32
N SER A 7 23.68 -3.80 12.36
CA SER A 7 23.35 -4.89 13.29
C SER A 7 23.06 -6.15 12.49
N ILE A 8 23.78 -7.23 12.75
CA ILE A 8 23.37 -8.54 12.24
C ILE A 8 21.98 -8.78 12.82
N ALA A 9 20.96 -8.73 11.96
CA ALA A 9 19.62 -9.09 12.37
C ALA A 9 19.66 -10.55 12.82
N THR A 10 19.23 -10.80 14.05
CA THR A 10 19.06 -12.15 14.58
C THR A 10 17.97 -12.88 13.80
N GLN A 11 18.02 -14.22 13.78
CA GLN A 11 16.95 -15.02 13.17
C GLN A 11 15.56 -14.69 13.77
N ALA A 12 15.52 -14.32 15.05
CA ALA A 12 14.30 -13.89 15.72
C ALA A 12 13.74 -12.58 15.14
N GLU A 13 14.60 -11.59 14.88
CA GLU A 13 14.21 -10.31 14.25
C GLU A 13 13.73 -10.52 12.82
N VAL A 14 14.41 -11.38 12.04
CA VAL A 14 13.98 -11.77 10.69
C VAL A 14 12.61 -12.43 10.71
N SER A 15 12.39 -13.39 11.63
CA SER A 15 11.11 -14.08 11.77
C SER A 15 9.98 -13.15 12.22
N ALA A 16 10.28 -12.18 13.08
CA ALA A 16 9.34 -11.14 13.47
C ALA A 16 8.96 -10.25 12.27
N MET A 17 9.90 -9.94 11.38
CA MET A 17 9.63 -9.19 10.15
C MET A 17 8.71 -9.96 9.20
N VAL A 18 8.97 -11.25 8.98
CA VAL A 18 8.09 -12.13 8.18
C VAL A 18 6.67 -12.13 8.76
N THR A 19 6.56 -12.25 10.08
CA THR A 19 5.26 -12.24 10.79
C THR A 19 4.49 -10.93 10.56
N ARG A 20 5.18 -9.78 10.52
CA ARG A 20 4.56 -8.49 10.23
C ARG A 20 3.99 -8.44 8.82
N TYR A 21 4.74 -8.92 7.82
CA TYR A 21 4.26 -8.99 6.44
C TYR A 21 3.10 -9.96 6.27
N GLN A 22 3.08 -11.09 6.98
CA GLN A 22 1.93 -12.00 6.99
C GLN A 22 0.68 -11.34 7.58
N LYS A 23 0.82 -10.57 8.66
CA LYS A 23 -0.29 -9.79 9.22
C LYS A 23 -0.78 -8.72 8.25
N LEU A 24 0.14 -8.01 7.59
CA LEU A 24 -0.19 -7.03 6.56
C LEU A 24 -0.97 -7.69 5.42
N LEU A 25 -0.51 -8.83 4.92
CA LEU A 25 -1.20 -9.60 3.88
C LEU A 25 -2.61 -10.03 4.32
N SER A 26 -2.77 -10.50 5.56
CA SER A 26 -4.09 -10.92 6.07
C SER A 26 -5.13 -9.79 6.18
N ALA A 27 -4.67 -8.54 6.21
CA ALA A 27 -5.52 -7.35 6.25
C ALA A 27 -5.48 -6.56 4.93
N ALA A 28 -4.83 -7.10 3.90
CA ALA A 28 -4.67 -6.41 2.63
C ALA A 28 -6.01 -6.31 1.89
N PRO A 29 -6.31 -5.16 1.25
CA PRO A 29 -7.45 -5.07 0.36
C PRO A 29 -7.18 -5.89 -0.92
N LEU A 30 -8.25 -6.47 -1.48
CA LEU A 30 -8.22 -7.29 -2.70
C LEU A 30 -7.47 -6.64 -3.88
N ALA A 31 -7.45 -5.30 -3.94
CA ALA A 31 -6.77 -4.53 -4.98
C ALA A 31 -5.24 -4.70 -4.98
N ILE A 32 -4.62 -5.07 -3.85
CA ILE A 32 -3.16 -5.16 -3.69
C ILE A 32 -2.69 -6.47 -3.06
N GLU A 33 -3.62 -7.34 -2.65
CA GLU A 33 -3.35 -8.59 -1.94
C GLU A 33 -2.39 -9.50 -2.70
N SER A 34 -2.60 -9.70 -4.01
CA SER A 34 -1.75 -10.58 -4.83
C SER A 34 -0.29 -10.09 -4.89
N ASP A 35 -0.07 -8.78 -4.99
CA ASP A 35 1.29 -8.23 -5.00
C ASP A 35 1.94 -8.30 -3.61
N LEU A 36 1.16 -8.10 -2.54
CA LEU A 36 1.64 -8.30 -1.17
C LEU A 36 1.95 -9.77 -0.87
N GLU A 37 1.24 -10.72 -1.47
CA GLU A 37 1.51 -12.15 -1.35
C GLU A 37 2.89 -12.49 -1.93
N VAL A 38 3.21 -11.96 -3.12
CA VAL A 38 4.51 -12.13 -3.76
C VAL A 38 5.64 -11.63 -2.85
N LEU A 39 5.49 -10.42 -2.28
CA LEU A 39 6.48 -9.88 -1.34
C LEU A 39 6.61 -10.73 -0.08
N THR A 40 5.48 -11.15 0.49
CA THR A 40 5.46 -11.97 1.70
C THR A 40 6.14 -13.33 1.47
N ASN A 41 5.96 -13.92 0.29
CA ASN A 41 6.59 -15.18 -0.09
C ASN A 41 8.10 -15.02 -0.32
N LEU A 42 8.54 -13.93 -0.95
CA LEU A 42 9.96 -13.59 -1.03
C LEU A 42 10.57 -13.48 0.37
N LEU A 43 9.95 -12.72 1.28
CA LEU A 43 10.46 -12.54 2.65
C LEU A 43 10.56 -13.86 3.40
N LYS A 44 9.56 -14.74 3.28
CA LYS A 44 9.60 -16.10 3.86
C LYS A 44 10.77 -16.91 3.33
N LYS A 45 10.99 -16.91 2.02
CA LYS A 45 12.09 -17.67 1.40
C LYS A 45 13.44 -17.10 1.80
N SER A 46 13.60 -15.78 1.80
CA SER A 46 14.82 -15.12 2.25
C SER A 46 15.14 -15.43 3.71
N ALA A 47 14.14 -15.53 4.58
CA ALA A 47 14.32 -15.89 5.99
C ALA A 47 14.78 -17.34 6.23
N GLN A 48 14.69 -18.19 5.21
CA GLN A 48 15.05 -19.61 5.23
C GLN A 48 16.22 -19.93 4.30
N VAL A 49 16.91 -18.91 3.78
CA VAL A 49 18.03 -19.10 2.87
C VAL A 49 19.17 -19.83 3.58
N ASP A 50 19.74 -20.84 2.93
CA ASP A 50 21.00 -21.44 3.35
C ASP A 50 22.16 -20.67 2.69
N PRO A 51 22.96 -19.89 3.45
CA PRO A 51 24.07 -19.13 2.89
C PRO A 51 25.24 -20.00 2.42
N SER A 52 25.25 -21.30 2.75
CA SER A 52 26.28 -22.24 2.32
C SER A 52 25.91 -22.97 1.01
N ASP A 53 24.66 -22.84 0.55
CA ASP A 53 24.17 -23.43 -0.69
C ASP A 53 23.98 -22.35 -1.78
N PRO A 54 24.86 -22.32 -2.80
CA PRO A 54 24.71 -21.40 -3.93
C PRO A 54 23.37 -21.49 -4.65
N LYS A 55 22.74 -22.67 -4.65
CA LYS A 55 21.42 -22.84 -5.27
C LYS A 55 20.34 -22.15 -4.43
N SER A 56 20.35 -22.33 -3.11
CA SER A 56 19.44 -21.62 -2.20
C SER A 56 19.57 -20.10 -2.35
N ILE A 57 20.78 -19.57 -2.55
CA ILE A 57 21.02 -18.14 -2.78
C ILE A 57 20.41 -17.70 -4.12
N GLN A 58 20.63 -18.48 -5.19
CA GLN A 58 20.10 -18.15 -6.51
C GLN A 58 18.57 -18.19 -6.54
N GLU A 59 17.93 -19.15 -5.85
CA GLU A 59 16.47 -19.21 -5.75
C GLU A 59 15.87 -17.95 -5.12
N VAL A 60 16.52 -17.40 -4.08
CA VAL A 60 16.10 -16.13 -3.46
C VAL A 60 16.32 -14.96 -4.42
N ALA A 61 17.43 -14.95 -5.16
CA ALA A 61 17.71 -13.90 -6.15
C ALA A 61 16.68 -13.89 -7.29
N ASP A 62 16.32 -15.06 -7.82
CA ASP A 62 15.32 -15.21 -8.88
C ASP A 62 13.94 -14.76 -8.40
N LEU A 63 13.56 -15.14 -7.17
CA LEU A 63 12.33 -14.67 -6.54
C LEU A 63 12.33 -13.15 -6.32
N ALA A 64 13.46 -12.58 -5.91
CA ALA A 64 13.58 -11.13 -5.75
C ALA A 64 13.39 -10.40 -7.09
N TYR A 65 13.95 -10.94 -8.16
CA TYR A 65 13.78 -10.38 -9.50
C TYR A 65 12.32 -10.48 -9.97
N ALA A 66 11.68 -11.64 -9.79
CA ALA A 66 10.27 -11.84 -10.12
C ALA A 66 9.34 -10.93 -9.31
N ALA A 67 9.69 -10.64 -8.05
CA ALA A 67 8.92 -9.80 -7.15
C ALA A 67 9.02 -8.29 -7.45
N ASN A 68 9.95 -7.85 -8.30
CA ASN A 68 10.21 -6.43 -8.53
C ASN A 68 8.96 -5.65 -8.98
N LYS A 69 8.16 -6.21 -9.88
CA LYS A 69 6.92 -5.57 -10.33
C LYS A 69 5.92 -5.39 -9.19
N SER A 70 5.75 -6.41 -8.37
CA SER A 70 4.86 -6.37 -7.20
C SER A 70 5.37 -5.40 -6.14
N ALA A 71 6.69 -5.31 -5.92
CA ALA A 71 7.29 -4.33 -5.03
C ALA A 71 6.93 -2.88 -5.42
N LEU A 72 7.03 -2.57 -6.72
CA LEU A 72 6.67 -1.26 -7.25
C LEU A 72 5.16 -0.99 -7.18
N ALA A 73 4.33 -2.01 -7.38
CA ALA A 73 2.88 -1.88 -7.27
C ALA A 73 2.46 -1.58 -5.82
N VAL A 74 3.00 -2.33 -4.86
CA VAL A 74 2.71 -2.15 -3.42
C VAL A 74 3.21 -0.79 -2.94
N SER A 75 4.40 -0.35 -3.36
CA SER A 75 4.89 0.97 -2.95
C SER A 75 4.04 2.10 -3.49
N ALA A 76 3.66 2.05 -4.78
CA ALA A 76 2.78 3.04 -5.39
C ALA A 76 1.41 3.07 -4.71
N TRP A 77 0.82 1.90 -4.48
CA TRP A 77 -0.48 1.78 -3.82
C TRP A 77 -0.46 2.32 -2.39
N THR A 78 0.57 1.96 -1.60
CA THR A 78 0.69 2.39 -0.20
C THR A 78 0.93 3.90 -0.12
N LYS A 79 1.70 4.46 -1.06
CA LYS A 79 1.90 5.91 -1.14
C LYS A 79 0.62 6.66 -1.51
N ASP A 80 -0.16 6.15 -2.45
CA ASP A 80 -1.40 6.78 -2.88
C ASP A 80 -2.52 6.65 -1.85
N THR A 81 -2.66 5.47 -1.24
CA THR A 81 -3.77 5.14 -0.35
C THR A 81 -3.50 5.48 1.11
N CYS A 82 -2.26 5.32 1.57
CA CYS A 82 -1.89 5.45 2.98
C CYS A 82 -0.91 6.61 3.24
N ALA A 83 -0.39 7.28 2.21
CA ALA A 83 0.67 8.30 2.34
C ALA A 83 1.94 7.78 3.05
N VAL A 84 2.19 6.47 2.98
CA VAL A 84 3.39 5.85 3.53
C VAL A 84 4.20 5.23 2.41
N ASP A 85 5.50 5.52 2.38
CA ASP A 85 6.45 4.76 1.56
C ASP A 85 7.04 3.62 2.40
N ILE A 86 6.88 2.39 1.94
CA ILE A 86 7.40 1.18 2.60
C ILE A 86 8.65 0.61 1.89
N SER A 87 9.06 1.22 0.77
CA SER A 87 10.12 0.70 -0.11
C SER A 87 11.53 0.85 0.48
N LEU A 88 11.73 1.88 1.31
CA LEU A 88 13.02 2.23 1.91
C LEU A 88 12.95 2.26 3.45
N GLY A 89 11.94 1.61 4.03
CA GLY A 89 11.52 1.82 5.42
C GLY A 89 10.42 2.87 5.53
N VAL A 90 9.69 2.86 6.66
CA VAL A 90 8.53 3.76 6.88
C VAL A 90 9.00 5.22 6.85
N ASN A 91 8.75 5.90 5.73
CA ASN A 91 8.71 7.34 5.66
C ASN A 91 7.24 7.76 5.51
N ILE A 92 6.76 8.53 6.49
CA ILE A 92 5.43 9.13 6.44
C ILE A 92 5.57 10.44 5.68
N ASP A 93 5.06 10.49 4.46
CA ASP A 93 4.93 11.77 3.76
C ASP A 93 3.84 12.61 4.47
N PRO A 94 4.01 13.94 4.60
CA PRO A 94 2.97 14.79 5.15
C PRO A 94 1.66 14.62 4.35
N PRO A 95 0.48 14.80 4.98
CA PRO A 95 -0.81 14.59 4.33
C PRO A 95 -0.85 15.33 2.98
N ARG A 96 -1.10 14.58 1.90
CA ARG A 96 -1.25 15.18 0.58
C ARG A 96 -2.42 16.17 0.64
N VAL A 97 -2.12 17.45 0.43
CA VAL A 97 -3.18 18.45 0.19
C VAL A 97 -3.83 18.05 -1.14
N ALA A 98 -5.11 17.71 -1.10
CA ALA A 98 -5.85 17.43 -2.32
C ALA A 98 -5.75 18.66 -3.25
N PRO A 99 -5.52 18.47 -4.56
CA PRO A 99 -5.65 19.57 -5.52
C PRO A 99 -7.02 20.22 -5.35
N PRO A 100 -7.13 21.56 -5.49
CA PRO A 100 -8.43 22.22 -5.42
C PRO A 100 -9.36 21.59 -6.46
N THR A 101 -10.47 21.03 -5.98
CA THR A 101 -11.54 20.55 -6.85
C THR A 101 -12.22 21.77 -7.46
N THR A 102 -12.02 21.98 -8.76
CA THR A 102 -12.83 22.94 -9.53
C THR A 102 -14.25 22.40 -9.59
N ILE A 103 -15.19 23.09 -8.96
CA ILE A 103 -16.62 22.79 -9.10
C ILE A 103 -17.00 23.08 -10.55
N ALA A 104 -17.46 22.06 -11.28
CA ALA A 104 -18.07 22.28 -12.59
C ALA A 104 -19.33 23.16 -12.42
N PRO A 105 -19.57 24.18 -13.27
CA PRO A 105 -20.74 25.01 -13.15
C PRO A 105 -22.01 24.15 -13.30
N THR A 106 -22.88 24.18 -12.29
CA THR A 106 -24.20 23.55 -12.37
C THR A 106 -25.03 24.32 -13.40
N THR A 107 -25.38 23.67 -14.52
CA THR A 107 -26.42 24.18 -15.41
C THR A 107 -27.77 24.01 -14.72
N THR A 108 -28.28 25.10 -14.13
CA THR A 108 -29.66 25.18 -13.66
C THR A 108 -30.59 25.20 -14.87
N VAL A 109 -31.21 24.06 -15.16
CA VAL A 109 -32.39 24.03 -16.04
C VAL A 109 -33.57 24.57 -15.22
N PRO A 110 -34.24 25.67 -15.64
CA PRO A 110 -35.40 26.16 -14.91
C PRO A 110 -36.54 25.14 -15.04
N MET A 111 -36.81 24.39 -13.96
CA MET A 111 -38.10 23.72 -13.80
C MET A 111 -39.16 24.80 -13.54
N THR A 112 -40.07 24.96 -14.50
CA THR A 112 -41.26 25.79 -14.34
C THR A 112 -42.19 25.11 -13.33
N VAL A 113 -42.22 25.62 -12.10
CA VAL A 113 -43.17 25.16 -11.08
C VAL A 113 -44.51 25.88 -11.31
N PRO A 114 -45.64 25.18 -11.56
CA PRO A 114 -46.94 25.84 -11.58
C PRO A 114 -47.32 26.27 -10.15
N LEU A 115 -47.71 27.53 -10.02
CA LEU A 115 -48.11 28.19 -8.78
C LEU A 115 -49.44 27.59 -8.29
N ALA A 116 -49.41 26.76 -7.25
CA ALA A 116 -50.62 26.34 -6.54
C ALA A 116 -50.98 27.41 -5.49
N THR A 117 -52.09 28.11 -5.70
CA THR A 117 -52.69 29.08 -4.77
C THR A 117 -53.32 28.34 -3.59
N THR A 118 -52.78 28.51 -2.39
CA THR A 118 -53.46 28.11 -1.14
C THR A 118 -54.02 29.35 -0.44
N THR A 119 -55.34 29.50 -0.47
CA THR A 119 -56.12 30.50 0.27
C THR A 119 -56.34 30.01 1.69
N THR A 120 -55.81 30.71 2.70
CA THR A 120 -56.04 30.43 4.12
C THR A 120 -57.27 31.21 4.59
N THR A 121 -58.30 30.51 5.06
CA THR A 121 -59.46 31.08 5.76
C THR A 121 -59.44 30.59 7.22
N VAL A 122 -59.43 31.54 8.15
CA VAL A 122 -59.40 31.33 9.61
C VAL A 122 -60.83 31.42 10.16
N PRO A 123 -61.26 30.53 11.07
CA PRO A 123 -62.24 30.83 12.10
C PRO A 123 -61.58 31.18 13.44
#